data_AF-A0A7X2H139-F1
#
_entry.id   AF-A0A7X2H139-F1
#
_cell.length_a   1.000
_cell.length_b   1.000
_cell.length_c   1.000
_cell.angle_alpha   90.00
_cell.angle_beta   90.00
_cell.angle_gamma   90.00
#
_symmetry.space_group_name_H-M   'P 1'
#
loop_
_entity.id
_entity.type
_entity.pdbx_description
1 polymer ?
#
loop_
_entity_poly.entity_id
_entity_poly.type
_entity_poly.pdbx_seq_one_letter_code
_entity_poly.pdbx_strand_id
1 'polypeptide(L)'
;MKGDESTSNCTLIARVRQKLKAKLPAQATAETLLPYSDAADASKWAQSSISDCLQSGIVTGRNESNLAPKAFITRAEVAAIVQRLLKKSELI
;
A
#
# COMPACT_ATOMS: atom_id res chain seq x y z
N MET A 1 -24.87 -28.97 -19.39
CA MET A 1 -23.41 -28.92 -19.64
C MET A 1 -23.04 -27.56 -20.26
N LYS A 2 -22.97 -26.51 -19.43
CA LYS A 2 -22.38 -25.19 -19.72
C LYS A 2 -21.44 -24.96 -18.53
N GLY A 3 -20.14 -25.14 -18.64
CA GLY A 3 -19.26 -24.43 -19.57
C GLY A 3 -18.54 -23.38 -18.74
N ASP A 4 -17.59 -23.87 -17.94
CA ASP A 4 -16.73 -23.17 -16.98
C ASP A 4 -15.74 -22.22 -17.69
N GLU A 5 -16.23 -21.15 -18.30
CA GLU A 5 -15.35 -20.08 -18.81
C GLU A 5 -15.19 -18.94 -17.78
N SER A 6 -16.14 -18.78 -16.86
CA SER A 6 -16.11 -17.71 -15.85
C SER A 6 -15.08 -17.98 -14.73
N THR A 7 -14.87 -19.24 -14.36
CA THR A 7 -13.96 -19.64 -13.27
C THR A 7 -12.49 -19.64 -13.72
N SER A 8 -12.22 -19.86 -15.01
CA SER A 8 -10.88 -19.79 -15.61
C SER A 8 -10.27 -18.38 -15.58
N ASN A 9 -11.05 -17.34 -15.93
CA ASN A 9 -10.59 -15.95 -15.86
C ASN A 9 -10.44 -15.46 -14.41
N CYS A 10 -11.32 -15.90 -13.51
CA CYS A 10 -11.22 -15.57 -12.09
C CYS A 10 -9.95 -16.18 -11.44
N THR A 11 -9.54 -17.37 -11.90
CA THR A 11 -8.31 -18.04 -11.43
C THR A 11 -7.04 -17.31 -11.89
N LEU A 12 -7.01 -16.78 -13.12
CA LEU A 12 -5.89 -15.99 -13.62
C LEU A 12 -5.74 -14.67 -12.85
N ILE A 13 -6.85 -13.97 -12.58
CA ILE A 13 -6.85 -12.74 -11.75
C ILE A 13 -6.42 -13.06 -10.30
N ALA A 14 -6.89 -14.17 -9.73
CA ALA A 14 -6.51 -14.60 -8.39
C ALA A 14 -5.02 -14.93 -8.26
N ARG A 15 -4.42 -15.57 -9.27
CA ARG A 15 -2.99 -15.90 -9.30
C ARG A 15 -2.09 -14.68 -9.47
N VAL A 16 -2.49 -13.70 -10.28
CA VAL A 16 -1.75 -12.42 -10.40
C VAL A 16 -1.75 -11.68 -9.06
N ARG A 17 -2.88 -11.66 -8.35
CA ARG A 17 -2.96 -11.08 -6.99
C ARG A 17 -2.05 -11.79 -5.99
N GLN A 18 -1.93 -13.12 -6.07
CA GLN A 18 -1.09 -13.91 -5.16
C GLN A 18 0.41 -13.68 -5.39
N LYS A 19 0.84 -13.51 -6.64
CA LYS A 19 2.23 -13.18 -6.97
C LYS A 19 2.65 -11.80 -6.48
N LEU A 20 1.74 -10.82 -6.46
CA LEU A 20 2.03 -9.49 -5.91
C LEU A 20 2.12 -9.50 -4.37
N LYS A 21 1.29 -10.32 -3.71
CA LYS A 21 1.29 -10.46 -2.24
C LYS A 21 2.60 -11.05 -1.68
N ALA A 22 3.35 -11.80 -2.48
CA ALA A 22 4.61 -12.40 -2.09
C ALA A 22 5.80 -11.43 -2.00
N LYS A 23 5.65 -10.18 -2.50
CA LYS A 23 6.71 -9.17 -2.50
C LYS A 23 6.56 -8.09 -1.41
N LEU A 24 5.53 -8.21 -0.55
CA LEU A 24 5.39 -7.37 0.63
C LEU A 24 5.59 -8.21 1.89
N PRO A 25 6.47 -7.80 2.83
CA PRO A 25 6.59 -8.50 4.10
C PRO A 25 5.23 -8.47 4.80
N ALA A 26 4.76 -9.64 5.24
CA ALA A 26 3.46 -9.80 5.86
C ALA A 26 3.42 -9.26 7.31
N GLN A 27 4.10 -8.13 7.59
CA GLN A 27 4.04 -7.55 8.92
C GLN A 27 2.63 -6.97 9.13
N ALA A 28 2.03 -7.33 10.26
CA ALA A 28 0.66 -6.98 10.57
C ALA A 28 0.46 -5.46 10.46
N THR A 29 -0.55 -5.05 9.68
CA THR A 29 -0.99 -3.65 9.50
C THR A 29 -1.04 -2.88 10.82
N ALA A 30 -1.46 -3.56 11.89
CA ALA A 30 -1.51 -3.02 13.24
C ALA A 30 -0.13 -2.53 13.73
N GLU A 31 0.91 -3.37 13.68
CA GLU A 31 2.24 -3.05 14.24
C GLU A 31 2.91 -1.85 13.54
N THR A 32 2.74 -1.75 12.23
CA THR A 32 3.30 -0.63 11.44
C THR A 32 2.58 0.68 11.74
N LEU A 33 1.30 0.62 12.12
CA LEU A 33 0.47 1.78 12.39
C LEU A 33 0.47 2.21 13.87
N LEU A 34 0.91 1.35 14.80
CA LEU A 34 0.99 1.65 16.24
C LEU A 34 1.67 2.98 16.60
N PRO A 35 2.78 3.39 15.94
CA PRO A 35 3.44 4.65 16.28
C PRO A 35 2.60 5.88 15.95
N TYR A 36 1.60 5.76 15.06
CA TYR A 36 0.85 6.87 14.52
C TYR A 36 -0.50 7.03 15.22
N SER A 37 -0.63 8.12 15.96
CA SER A 37 -1.82 8.44 16.75
C SER A 37 -3.10 8.63 15.92
N ASP A 38 -2.94 9.02 14.66
CA ASP A 38 -3.99 9.35 13.71
C ASP A 38 -4.22 8.24 12.67
N ALA A 39 -3.61 7.05 12.85
CA ALA A 39 -3.85 5.91 11.98
C ALA A 39 -5.35 5.50 11.95
N ALA A 40 -6.08 5.75 13.03
CA ALA A 40 -7.53 5.50 13.11
C ALA A 40 -8.36 6.43 12.21
N ASP A 41 -7.83 7.60 11.83
CA ASP A 41 -8.49 8.51 10.89
C ASP A 41 -8.43 8.03 9.44
N ALA A 42 -7.50 7.12 9.13
CA ALA A 42 -7.45 6.48 7.83
C ALA A 42 -8.60 5.48 7.66
N SER A 43 -9.22 5.49 6.49
CA SER A 43 -10.27 4.52 6.15
C SER A 43 -9.75 3.09 6.23
N LYS A 44 -10.58 2.14 6.69
CA LYS A 44 -10.19 0.72 6.86
C LYS A 44 -9.57 0.11 5.59
N TRP A 45 -10.07 0.47 4.42
CA TRP A 45 -9.52 0.00 3.13
C TRP A 45 -8.11 0.54 2.85
N ALA A 46 -7.78 1.74 3.35
CA ALA A 46 -6.52 2.42 3.11
C ALA A 46 -5.44 1.98 4.11
N GLN A 47 -5.81 1.52 5.31
CA GLN A 47 -4.86 1.09 6.34
C GLN A 47 -3.87 0.03 5.84
N SER A 48 -4.34 -0.93 5.06
CA SER A 48 -3.46 -1.95 4.44
C SER A 48 -2.49 -1.32 3.45
N SER A 49 -2.96 -0.47 2.55
CA SER A 49 -2.09 0.19 1.58
C SER A 49 -1.09 1.15 2.24
N ILE A 50 -1.49 1.81 3.34
CA ILE A 50 -0.62 2.70 4.09
C ILE A 50 0.47 1.90 4.80
N SER A 51 0.15 0.79 5.46
CA SER A 51 1.18 -0.06 6.08
C SER A 51 2.17 -0.57 5.05
N ASP A 52 1.67 -0.99 3.89
CA ASP A 52 2.48 -1.49 2.78
C ASP A 52 3.44 -0.39 2.26
N CYS A 53 2.94 0.83 2.11
CA CYS A 53 3.72 2.00 1.70
C CYS A 53 4.76 2.43 2.75
N LEU A 54 4.44 2.31 4.04
CA LEU A 54 5.35 2.61 5.16
C LEU A 54 6.46 1.57 5.27
N GLN A 55 6.12 0.28 5.19
CA GLN A 55 7.10 -0.82 5.20
C GLN A 55 8.02 -0.77 3.99
N SER A 56 7.46 -0.46 2.81
CA SER A 56 8.27 -0.26 1.62
C SER A 56 9.06 1.04 1.67
N GLY A 57 8.84 1.96 2.63
CA GLY A 57 9.54 3.24 2.72
C GLY A 57 9.29 4.18 1.54
N ILE A 58 8.21 3.95 0.79
CA ILE A 58 7.76 4.82 -0.30
C ILE A 58 7.07 6.06 0.27
N VAL A 59 6.26 5.85 1.31
CA VAL A 59 5.60 6.89 2.08
C VAL A 59 6.20 6.91 3.48
N THR A 60 6.36 8.10 4.02
CA THR A 60 6.73 8.33 5.42
C THR A 60 5.68 9.22 6.06
N GLY A 61 5.44 9.05 7.36
CA GLY A 61 4.62 10.00 8.10
C GLY A 61 5.17 11.42 8.02
N ARG A 62 4.33 12.41 8.30
CA ARG A 62 4.76 13.80 8.41
C ARG A 62 5.70 13.99 9.59
N ASN A 63 5.40 13.31 10.69
CA ASN A 63 6.23 13.23 11.90
C ASN A 63 6.29 11.77 12.38
N GLU A 64 7.10 11.50 13.41
CA GLU A 64 7.24 10.17 14.03
C GLU A 64 5.91 9.60 14.55
N SER A 65 4.95 10.46 14.90
CA SER A 65 3.66 10.08 15.49
C SER A 65 2.43 10.46 14.65
N ASN A 66 2.62 11.02 13.44
CA ASN A 66 1.53 11.59 12.65
C ASN A 66 1.65 11.28 11.14
N LEU A 67 0.60 10.68 10.56
CA LEU A 67 0.48 10.38 9.12
C LEU A 67 -0.27 11.47 8.35
N ALA A 68 -1.21 12.14 9.00
CA ALA A 68 -2.19 13.07 8.48
C ALA A 68 -2.98 12.54 7.23
N PRO A 69 -3.70 11.41 7.32
CA PRO A 69 -4.33 10.76 6.16
C PRO A 69 -5.44 11.60 5.50
N LYS A 70 -6.04 12.54 6.24
CA LYS A 70 -7.08 13.46 5.76
C LYS A 70 -6.52 14.81 5.28
N ALA A 71 -5.24 15.06 5.49
CA ALA A 71 -4.64 16.34 5.09
C ALA A 71 -4.41 16.39 3.58
N PHE A 72 -4.49 17.60 3.02
CA PHE A 72 -4.08 17.81 1.64
C PHE A 72 -2.59 17.52 1.46
N ILE A 73 -2.27 16.81 0.40
CA ILE A 73 -0.91 16.54 -0.05
C ILE A 73 -0.49 17.61 -1.06
N THR A 74 0.75 18.09 -0.93
CA THR A 74 1.33 19.07 -1.84
C THR A 74 1.91 18.38 -3.08
N ARG A 75 2.03 19.13 -4.19
CA ARG A 75 2.65 18.60 -5.42
C ARG A 75 4.11 18.15 -5.21
N ALA A 76 4.84 18.84 -4.32
CA ALA A 76 6.20 18.49 -3.96
C ALA A 76 6.28 17.16 -3.21
N GLU A 77 5.38 16.92 -2.24
CA GLU A 77 5.28 15.65 -1.53
C GLU A 77 4.94 14.49 -2.48
N VAL A 78 3.98 14.70 -3.40
CA VAL A 78 3.64 13.69 -4.42
C VAL A 78 4.83 13.36 -5.30
N ALA A 79 5.55 14.38 -5.81
CA ALA A 79 6.73 14.16 -6.65
C ALA A 79 7.81 13.36 -5.92
N ALA A 80 8.05 13.63 -4.63
CA ALA A 80 8.99 12.88 -3.82
C ALA A 80 8.56 11.41 -3.63
N ILE A 81 7.28 11.15 -3.40
CA ILE A 81 6.73 9.79 -3.30
C ILE A 81 6.92 9.03 -4.61
N VAL A 82 6.57 9.65 -5.74
CA VAL A 82 6.74 9.04 -7.06
C VAL A 82 8.20 8.75 -7.36
N GLN A 83 9.12 9.68 -7.04
CA GLN A 83 10.55 9.44 -7.22
C GLN A 83 11.04 8.23 -6.40
N ARG A 84 10.62 8.11 -5.13
CA ARG A 84 10.98 6.96 -4.28
C ARG A 84 10.42 5.66 -4.83
N LEU A 85 9.18 5.68 -5.31
CA LEU A 85 8.53 4.53 -5.92
C LEU A 85 9.28 4.06 -7.17
N LEU A 86 9.65 4.98 -8.07
CA LEU A 86 10.37 4.66 -9.29
C LEU A 86 11.76 4.07 -8.98
N LYS A 87 12.49 4.66 -8.03
CA LYS A 87 13.79 4.13 -7.57
C LYS A 87 13.67 2.73 -6.97
N LYS A 88 12.67 2.48 -6.11
CA LYS A 88 12.44 1.15 -5.51
C LYS A 88 11.97 0.11 -6.50
N SER A 89 11.39 0.54 -7.61
CA SER A 89 10.95 -0.33 -8.69
C SER A 89 12.03 -0.50 -9.77
N GLU A 90 13.23 0.07 -9.57
CA GLU A 90 14.36 0.03 -10.50
C GLU A 90 14.02 0.56 -11.90
N LEU A 91 13.07 1.50 -11.97
CA LEU A 91 12.64 2.10 -13.23
C LEU A 91 13.50 3.31 -13.63
N ILE A 92 14.26 3.85 -12.68
CA ILE A 92 15.22 4.96 -12.80
C ILE A 92 16.40 4.76 -11.86
#